data_AF-A0A099I9E6-F1
#
_entry.id   AF-A0A099I9E6-F1
#
_cell.length_a   1.000
_cell.length_b   1.000
_cell.length_c   1.000
_cell.angle_alpha   90.00
_cell.angle_beta   90.00
_cell.angle_gamma   90.00
#
_symmetry.space_group_name_H-M   'P 1'
#
loop_
_entity.id
_entity.type
_entity.pdbx_description
1 polymer ?
#
loop_
_entity_poly.entity_id
_entity_poly.type
_entity_poly.pdbx_seq_one_letter_code
_entity_poly.pdbx_strand_id
1 'polypeptide(L)'
;MMKMEERMKNSPKGTIFTNSDFYDISNPDAVKMPLHRLYSSNKIYRLISGYYTIPYYSNVLHEYGYPSANAMAEKLAEKYAWNICPSGVVSFKKKFYPCNWAQYDLVLQGGCKLVPKENAIAYFEKDYKSMSNMIYGESIPFETMMKRIQQYEGQLNKTVLGQIRMQG
;
A
#
# COMPACT_ATOMS: atom_id res chain seq x y z
N MET A 1 -2.79 15.42 27.72
CA MET A 1 -2.77 14.52 26.54
C MET A 1 -1.35 14.55 25.95
N MET A 2 -0.71 13.42 25.65
CA MET A 2 0.73 13.42 25.28
C MET A 2 0.94 14.12 23.93
N LYS A 3 1.69 15.24 23.92
CA LYS A 3 2.03 16.05 22.72
C LYS A 3 2.52 15.23 21.51
N MET A 4 3.15 14.08 21.77
CA MET A 4 3.62 13.14 20.73
C MET A 4 2.46 12.48 19.96
N GLU A 5 1.42 12.02 20.67
CA GLU A 5 0.25 11.38 20.04
C GLU A 5 -0.48 12.39 19.13
N GLU A 6 -0.59 13.63 19.58
CA GLU A 6 -1.21 14.73 18.82
C GLU A 6 -0.43 15.05 17.55
N ARG A 7 0.91 15.17 17.62
CA ARG A 7 1.76 15.33 16.44
C ARG A 7 1.56 14.20 15.44
N MET A 8 1.53 12.94 15.92
CA MET A 8 1.36 11.80 15.03
C MET A 8 -0.01 11.82 14.33
N LYS A 9 -1.09 12.18 15.05
CA LYS A 9 -2.45 12.27 14.50
C LYS A 9 -2.62 13.40 13.49
N ASN A 10 -1.93 14.51 13.68
CA ASN A 10 -2.00 15.67 12.80
C ASN A 10 -1.08 15.54 11.58
N SER A 11 -0.31 14.46 11.47
CA SER A 11 0.53 14.18 10.31
C SER A 11 -0.25 13.44 9.22
N PRO A 12 0.21 13.46 7.96
CA PRO A 12 -0.39 12.69 6.89
C PRO A 12 -0.53 11.19 7.21
N LYS A 13 -1.53 10.55 6.61
CA LYS A 13 -1.72 9.10 6.74
C LYS A 13 -0.49 8.35 6.19
N GLY A 14 -0.04 7.34 6.90
CA GLY A 14 1.13 6.56 6.51
C GLY A 14 2.48 7.23 6.81
N THR A 15 2.51 8.32 7.58
CA THR A 15 3.77 8.88 8.08
C THR A 15 4.50 7.86 8.96
N ILE A 16 5.81 7.76 8.74
CA ILE A 16 6.74 6.95 9.53
C ILE A 16 7.47 7.88 10.50
N PHE A 17 7.39 7.56 11.79
CA PHE A 17 8.03 8.30 12.87
C PHE A 17 9.17 7.49 13.46
N THR A 18 10.21 8.20 13.85
CA THR A 18 11.39 7.74 14.56
C THR A 18 11.45 8.38 15.93
N ASN A 19 12.33 7.90 16.81
CA ASN A 19 12.53 8.55 18.10
C ASN A 19 12.96 10.02 17.95
N SER A 20 13.77 10.33 16.93
CA SER A 20 14.29 11.69 16.69
C SER A 20 13.23 12.70 16.33
N ASP A 21 12.10 12.27 15.75
CA ASP A 21 10.98 13.15 15.39
C ASP A 21 10.26 13.76 16.62
N PHE A 22 10.67 13.36 17.82
CA PHE A 22 10.10 13.81 19.09
C PHE A 22 11.14 14.41 20.06
N TYR A 23 12.40 14.59 19.65
CA TYR A 23 13.45 15.11 20.53
C TYR A 23 13.25 16.59 20.91
N ASP A 24 12.49 17.33 20.12
CA ASP A 24 12.05 18.69 20.42
C ASP A 24 10.87 18.73 21.42
N ILE A 25 10.11 17.64 21.53
CA ILE A 25 9.00 17.50 22.49
C ILE A 25 9.50 16.96 23.84
N SER A 26 10.49 16.07 23.83
CA SER A 26 10.98 15.37 25.02
C SER A 26 12.45 14.97 24.88
N ASN A 27 13.17 14.89 26.00
CA ASN A 27 14.56 14.41 26.02
C ASN A 27 14.66 13.01 25.37
N PRO A 28 15.66 12.72 24.50
CA PRO A 28 15.90 11.41 23.89
C PRO A 28 15.65 10.17 24.77
N ASP A 29 16.05 10.19 26.04
CA ASP A 29 15.86 9.06 26.95
C ASP A 29 14.40 8.87 27.39
N ALA A 30 13.62 9.95 27.40
CA ALA A 30 12.23 9.98 27.83
C ALA A 30 11.23 9.65 26.70
N VAL A 31 11.66 9.64 25.44
CA VAL A 31 10.79 9.38 24.26
C VAL A 31 10.32 7.91 24.18
N LYS A 32 11.13 6.96 24.64
CA LYS A 32 10.87 5.51 24.47
C LYS A 32 9.63 5.04 25.24
N MET A 33 9.44 5.50 26.48
CA MET A 33 8.34 5.05 27.34
C MET A 33 6.95 5.50 26.83
N PRO A 34 6.74 6.77 26.43
CA PRO A 34 5.53 7.21 25.75
C PRO A 34 5.20 6.40 24.49
N LEU A 35 6.19 6.18 23.60
CA LEU A 35 5.97 5.38 22.38
C LEU A 35 5.61 3.94 22.71
N HIS A 36 6.28 3.33 23.70
CA HIS A 36 5.93 2.00 24.17
C HIS A 36 4.47 1.95 24.68
N ARG A 37 4.04 2.92 25.48
CA ARG A 37 2.65 3.01 25.98
C ARG A 37 1.64 3.17 24.84
N LEU A 38 1.95 3.99 23.83
CA LEU A 38 1.10 4.16 22.64
C LEU A 38 1.00 2.87 21.83
N TYR A 39 2.10 2.14 21.70
CA TYR A 39 2.13 0.83 21.04
C TYR A 39 1.32 -0.21 21.83
N SER A 40 1.53 -0.34 23.14
CA SER A 40 0.78 -1.27 24.00
C SER A 40 -0.73 -0.99 24.06
N SER A 41 -1.14 0.25 23.77
CA SER A 41 -2.55 0.64 23.69
C SER A 41 -3.14 0.56 22.27
N ASN A 42 -2.44 -0.06 21.31
CA ASN A 42 -2.83 -0.21 19.91
C ASN A 42 -3.12 1.12 19.18
N LYS A 43 -2.58 2.25 19.66
CA LYS A 43 -2.75 3.55 19.02
C LYS A 43 -1.77 3.78 17.87
N ILE A 44 -0.61 3.13 17.95
CA ILE A 44 0.44 3.17 16.93
C ILE A 44 0.91 1.75 16.65
N TYR A 45 1.45 1.52 15.46
CA TYR A 45 2.06 0.27 15.07
C TYR A 45 3.58 0.43 14.97
N ARG A 46 4.33 -0.57 15.40
CA ARG A 46 5.79 -0.61 15.26
C ARG A 46 6.14 -1.36 13.98
N LEU A 47 6.78 -0.68 13.03
CA LEU A 47 7.20 -1.27 11.76
C LEU A 47 8.46 -2.11 11.96
N ILE A 48 9.49 -1.49 12.56
CA ILE A 48 10.75 -2.10 12.98
C ILE A 48 11.23 -1.42 14.26
N SER A 49 12.39 -1.82 14.79
CA SER A 49 12.92 -1.22 16.01
C SER A 49 13.16 0.29 15.89
N GLY A 50 12.42 1.08 16.67
CA GLY A 50 12.53 2.54 16.67
C GLY A 50 11.78 3.26 15.54
N TYR A 51 10.96 2.54 14.77
CA TYR A 51 10.12 3.11 13.70
C TYR A 51 8.65 2.77 13.92
N TYR A 52 7.80 3.78 13.84
CA TYR A 52 6.40 3.70 14.21
C TYR A 52 5.52 4.38 13.17
N THR A 53 4.25 4.00 13.13
CA THR A 53 3.24 4.66 12.28
C THR A 53 1.88 4.64 12.97
N ILE A 54 0.97 5.53 12.57
CA ILE A 54 -0.45 5.38 12.89
C ILE A 54 -1.08 4.55 11.77
N PRO A 55 -1.61 3.34 12.05
CA PRO A 55 -2.33 2.58 11.04
C PRO A 55 -3.59 3.35 10.64
N TYR A 56 -3.88 3.40 9.35
CA TYR A 56 -5.08 4.07 8.85
C TYR A 56 -6.00 3.04 8.19
N TYR A 57 -7.30 3.16 8.41
CA TYR A 57 -8.24 2.28 7.75
C TYR A 57 -8.40 2.68 6.28
N SER A 58 -8.21 1.71 5.38
CA SER A 58 -8.48 1.86 3.96
C SER A 58 -9.94 1.49 3.70
N ASN A 59 -10.76 2.50 3.38
CA ASN A 59 -12.15 2.26 2.98
C ASN A 59 -12.27 1.44 1.68
N VAL A 60 -11.22 1.45 0.85
CA VAL A 60 -11.19 0.74 -0.43
C VAL A 60 -10.87 -0.75 -0.22
N LEU A 61 -9.93 -1.05 0.68
CA LEU A 61 -9.46 -2.41 0.94
C LEU A 61 -10.19 -3.08 2.13
N HIS A 62 -10.99 -2.32 2.88
CA HIS A 62 -11.64 -2.75 4.12
C HIS A 62 -10.65 -3.36 5.14
N GLU A 63 -9.44 -2.82 5.20
CA GLU A 63 -8.37 -3.26 6.10
C GLU A 63 -7.50 -2.08 6.56
N TYR A 64 -6.67 -2.30 7.58
CA TYR A 64 -5.68 -1.32 8.01
C TYR A 64 -4.51 -1.25 7.03
N GLY A 65 -4.29 -0.08 6.47
CA GLY A 65 -3.15 0.24 5.63
C GLY A 65 -1.92 0.64 6.43
N TYR A 66 -0.76 0.32 5.86
CA TYR A 66 0.56 0.64 6.37
C TYR A 66 1.32 1.52 5.37
N PRO A 67 2.38 2.23 5.81
CA PRO A 67 3.28 2.94 4.92
C PRO A 67 3.84 2.02 3.82
N SER A 68 4.08 2.60 2.64
CA SER A 68 4.64 1.82 1.52
C SER A 68 6.06 1.35 1.82
N ALA A 69 6.48 0.25 1.20
CA ALA A 69 7.85 -0.23 1.30
C ALA A 69 8.88 0.83 0.84
N ASN A 70 8.51 1.67 -0.14
CA ASN A 70 9.35 2.77 -0.61
C ASN A 70 9.53 3.86 0.46
N ALA A 71 8.46 4.25 1.16
CA ALA A 71 8.55 5.21 2.25
C ALA A 71 9.45 4.71 3.40
N MET A 72 9.39 3.40 3.70
CA MET A 72 10.31 2.79 4.68
C MET A 72 11.76 2.81 4.19
N ALA A 73 12.00 2.51 2.91
CA ALA A 73 13.34 2.56 2.33
C ALA A 73 13.93 3.98 2.35
N GLU A 74 13.14 5.01 2.01
CA GLU A 74 13.53 6.42 2.09
C GLU A 74 13.89 6.82 3.52
N LYS A 75 13.08 6.42 4.52
CA LYS A 75 13.37 6.71 5.93
C LYS A 75 14.61 6.00 6.47
N LEU A 76 14.93 4.81 5.97
CA LEU A 76 16.20 4.14 6.28
C LEU A 76 17.37 4.85 5.61
N ALA A 77 17.21 5.23 4.35
CA ALA A 77 18.21 5.95 3.59
C ALA A 77 18.60 7.27 4.25
N GLU A 78 17.61 8.05 4.68
CA GLU A 78 17.79 9.30 5.43
C GLU A 78 18.62 9.07 6.70
N LYS A 79 18.24 8.07 7.52
CA LYS A 79 18.89 7.81 8.80
C LYS A 79 20.34 7.33 8.64
N TYR A 80 20.60 6.45 7.68
CA TYR A 80 21.91 5.81 7.52
C TYR A 80 22.75 6.48 6.43
N ALA A 81 22.28 7.59 5.84
CA ALA A 81 22.88 8.25 4.69
C ALA A 81 23.16 7.27 3.52
N TRP A 82 22.27 6.30 3.31
CA TRP A 82 22.41 5.34 2.22
C TRP A 82 21.93 5.95 0.91
N ASN A 83 22.71 5.75 -0.14
CA ASN A 83 22.23 6.03 -1.49
C ASN A 83 21.27 4.92 -1.91
N ILE A 84 19.97 5.18 -1.82
CA ILE A 84 18.94 4.31 -2.40
C ILE A 84 18.69 4.74 -3.85
N CYS A 85 18.57 3.77 -4.76
CA CYS A 85 18.16 4.07 -6.13
C CYS A 85 16.62 4.20 -6.15
N PRO A 86 16.04 5.38 -6.44
CA PRO A 86 14.58 5.59 -6.43
C PRO A 86 13.83 4.70 -7.45
N SER A 87 14.54 4.16 -8.44
CA SER A 87 14.00 3.26 -9.45
C SER A 87 13.94 1.79 -9.01
N GLY A 88 14.40 1.49 -7.79
CA GLY A 88 14.76 0.16 -7.32
C GLY A 88 13.74 -0.93 -7.61
N VAL A 89 12.46 -0.82 -7.23
CA VAL A 89 11.54 -1.97 -7.34
C VAL A 89 11.16 -2.28 -8.79
N VAL A 90 10.81 -1.27 -9.59
CA VAL A 90 10.44 -1.48 -11.01
C VAL A 90 11.68 -1.81 -11.83
N SER A 91 12.80 -1.13 -11.63
CA SER A 91 14.06 -1.42 -12.32
C SER A 91 14.64 -2.78 -11.91
N PHE A 92 14.56 -3.15 -10.63
CA PHE A 92 14.96 -4.48 -10.13
C PHE A 92 14.06 -5.56 -10.70
N LYS A 93 12.73 -5.39 -10.67
CA LYS A 93 11.82 -6.36 -11.32
C LYS A 93 12.04 -6.42 -12.83
N LYS A 94 12.23 -5.30 -13.53
CA LYS A 94 12.57 -5.29 -14.97
C LYS A 94 13.92 -5.96 -15.27
N LYS A 95 14.92 -5.78 -14.40
CA LYS A 95 16.29 -6.28 -14.60
C LYS A 95 16.47 -7.75 -14.22
N PHE A 96 15.86 -8.19 -13.12
CA PHE A 96 16.04 -9.53 -12.56
C PHE A 96 14.84 -10.45 -12.81
N TYR A 97 13.65 -9.91 -13.09
CA TYR A 97 12.42 -10.65 -13.39
C TYR A 97 11.66 -10.08 -14.62
N PRO A 98 12.32 -9.88 -15.78
CA PRO A 98 11.66 -9.37 -16.97
C PRO A 98 10.46 -10.27 -17.33
N CYS A 99 9.26 -9.71 -17.25
CA CYS A 99 8.00 -10.39 -17.51
C CYS A 99 7.24 -9.57 -18.56
N ASN A 100 7.13 -10.06 -19.79
CA ASN A 100 6.47 -9.34 -20.89
C ASN A 100 5.00 -8.99 -20.59
N TRP A 101 4.37 -9.69 -19.65
CA TRP A 101 2.99 -9.44 -19.22
C TRP A 101 2.88 -8.30 -18.18
N ALA A 102 3.95 -7.96 -17.47
CA ALA A 102 3.94 -6.97 -16.38
C ALA A 102 4.37 -5.58 -16.89
N GLN A 103 3.43 -4.87 -17.50
CA GLN A 103 3.68 -3.56 -18.14
C GLN A 103 3.51 -2.41 -17.13
N TYR A 104 4.45 -2.30 -16.18
CA TYR A 104 4.40 -1.32 -15.09
C TYR A 104 4.26 0.13 -15.57
N ASP A 105 4.89 0.48 -16.69
CA ASP A 105 4.83 1.83 -17.24
C ASP A 105 3.41 2.20 -17.68
N LEU A 106 2.67 1.24 -18.25
CA LEU A 106 1.25 1.44 -18.60
C LEU A 106 0.39 1.57 -17.35
N VAL A 107 0.61 0.74 -16.33
CA VAL A 107 -0.15 0.80 -15.08
C VAL A 107 0.01 2.16 -14.40
N LEU A 108 1.24 2.69 -14.37
CA LEU A 108 1.54 4.01 -13.81
C LEU A 108 0.95 5.17 -14.63
N GLN A 109 0.46 4.91 -15.85
CA GLN A 109 -0.25 5.88 -16.69
C GLN A 109 -1.77 5.64 -16.70
N GLY A 110 -2.30 4.84 -15.76
CA GLY A 110 -3.73 4.50 -15.72
C GLY A 110 -4.16 3.48 -16.79
N GLY A 111 -3.22 2.68 -17.29
CA GLY A 111 -3.45 1.60 -18.25
C GLY A 111 -3.50 0.21 -17.61
N CYS A 112 -3.87 0.10 -16.33
CA CYS A 112 -4.03 -1.21 -15.70
C CYS A 112 -5.15 -2.01 -16.38
N LYS A 113 -4.90 -3.30 -16.60
CA LYS A 113 -5.86 -4.25 -17.16
C LYS A 113 -6.00 -5.46 -16.25
N LEU A 114 -7.17 -5.58 -15.64
CA LEU A 114 -7.56 -6.70 -14.77
C LEU A 114 -8.54 -7.62 -15.48
N VAL A 115 -9.38 -7.05 -16.36
CA VAL A 115 -10.29 -7.84 -17.18
C VAL A 115 -9.50 -8.51 -18.32
N PRO A 116 -9.66 -9.84 -18.51
CA PRO A 116 -9.00 -10.55 -19.59
C PRO A 116 -9.52 -10.05 -20.95
N LYS A 117 -8.72 -10.28 -21.99
CA LYS A 117 -9.12 -9.96 -23.38
C LYS A 117 -10.39 -10.72 -23.75
N GLU A 118 -11.21 -10.14 -24.62
CA GLU A 118 -12.51 -10.69 -25.04
C GLU A 118 -12.42 -12.14 -25.53
N ASN A 119 -11.38 -12.46 -26.30
CA ASN A 119 -11.15 -13.82 -26.81
C ASN A 119 -10.86 -14.86 -25.72
N ALA A 120 -10.45 -14.45 -24.52
CA ALA A 120 -10.17 -15.33 -23.40
C ALA A 120 -11.36 -15.43 -22.42
N ILE A 121 -12.36 -14.54 -22.49
CA ILE A 121 -13.49 -14.51 -21.54
C ILE A 121 -14.23 -15.84 -21.53
N ALA A 122 -14.53 -16.41 -22.71
CA ALA A 122 -15.25 -17.67 -22.83
C ALA A 122 -14.49 -18.85 -22.20
N TYR A 123 -13.15 -18.83 -22.27
CA TYR A 123 -12.31 -19.84 -21.62
C TYR A 123 -12.39 -19.71 -20.09
N PHE A 124 -12.24 -18.50 -19.55
CA PHE A 124 -12.34 -18.25 -18.11
C PHE A 124 -13.73 -18.55 -17.55
N GLU A 125 -14.79 -18.27 -18.30
CA GLU A 125 -16.15 -18.60 -17.87
C GLU A 125 -16.36 -20.12 -17.75
N LYS A 126 -15.85 -20.87 -18.72
CA LYS A 126 -15.92 -22.34 -18.70
C LYS A 126 -15.13 -22.90 -17.52
N ASP A 127 -13.93 -22.39 -17.29
CA ASP A 127 -13.07 -22.79 -16.18
C ASP A 127 -13.70 -22.46 -14.82
N TYR A 128 -14.24 -21.25 -14.68
CA TYR A 128 -14.98 -20.79 -13.50
C TYR A 128 -16.17 -21.71 -13.17
N LYS A 129 -16.97 -22.07 -14.18
CA LYS A 129 -18.08 -23.01 -14.02
C LYS A 129 -17.60 -24.39 -13.60
N SER A 130 -16.51 -24.89 -14.17
CA SER A 130 -15.92 -26.18 -13.81
C SER A 130 -15.41 -26.22 -12.37
N MET A 131 -14.92 -25.09 -11.85
CA MET A 131 -14.37 -24.98 -10.50
C MET A 131 -15.40 -24.54 -9.45
N SER A 132 -16.63 -24.20 -9.85
CA SER A 132 -17.68 -23.71 -8.95
C SER A 132 -17.97 -24.65 -7.78
N ASN A 133 -17.86 -25.98 -8.00
CA ASN A 133 -18.03 -27.00 -6.97
C ASN A 133 -16.95 -26.97 -5.86
N MET A 134 -15.82 -26.27 -6.09
CA MET A 134 -14.75 -26.10 -5.09
C MET A 134 -14.90 -24.81 -4.27
N ILE A 135 -15.86 -23.96 -4.60
CA ILE A 135 -16.11 -22.71 -3.90
C ILE A 135 -17.10 -23.00 -2.77
N TYR A 136 -16.65 -22.85 -1.53
CA TYR A 136 -17.52 -22.96 -0.36
C TYR A 136 -18.44 -21.73 -0.26
N GLY A 137 -19.76 -21.96 -0.20
CA GLY A 137 -20.78 -20.92 -0.06
C GLY A 137 -21.51 -20.56 -1.35
N GLU A 138 -22.20 -19.42 -1.37
CA GLU A 138 -22.90 -18.93 -2.56
C GLU A 138 -21.90 -18.42 -3.61
N SER A 139 -21.80 -19.13 -4.73
CA SER A 139 -21.00 -18.68 -5.87
C SER A 139 -21.72 -17.54 -6.59
N ILE A 140 -21.05 -16.39 -6.74
CA ILE A 140 -21.56 -15.29 -7.55
C ILE A 140 -21.58 -15.67 -9.05
N PRO A 141 -22.51 -15.14 -9.87
CA PRO A 141 -22.45 -15.35 -11.31
C PRO A 141 -21.17 -14.77 -11.91
N PHE A 142 -20.56 -15.48 -12.86
CA PHE A 142 -19.33 -15.06 -13.53
C PHE A 142 -19.43 -13.62 -14.07
N GLU A 143 -20.54 -13.27 -14.71
CA GLU A 143 -20.80 -11.92 -15.22
C GLU A 143 -20.76 -10.86 -14.12
N THR A 144 -21.27 -11.18 -12.93
CA THR A 144 -21.27 -10.27 -11.79
C THR A 144 -19.85 -10.06 -11.26
N MET A 145 -19.07 -11.13 -11.17
CA MET A 145 -17.64 -11.05 -10.83
C MET A 145 -16.88 -10.17 -11.83
N MET A 146 -17.06 -10.43 -13.13
CA MET A 146 -16.41 -9.68 -14.20
C MET A 146 -16.77 -8.20 -14.19
N LYS A 147 -18.06 -7.88 -13.97
CA LYS A 147 -18.51 -6.50 -13.84
C LYS A 147 -17.87 -5.79 -12.65
N ARG A 148 -17.73 -6.45 -11.51
CA ARG A 148 -17.02 -5.90 -10.34
C ARG A 148 -15.55 -5.64 -10.67
N ILE A 149 -14.85 -6.61 -11.28
CA ILE A 149 -13.44 -6.45 -11.69
C ILE A 149 -13.28 -5.26 -12.63
N GLN A 150 -14.17 -5.11 -13.62
CA GLN A 150 -14.14 -3.97 -14.54
C GLN A 150 -14.35 -2.62 -13.85
N GLN A 151 -15.24 -2.57 -12.85
CA GLN A 151 -15.46 -1.37 -12.04
C GLN A 151 -14.20 -1.02 -11.23
N TYR A 152 -13.54 -2.01 -10.62
CA TYR A 152 -12.30 -1.81 -9.90
C TYR A 152 -11.16 -1.34 -10.81
N GLU A 153 -10.99 -1.94 -11.99
CA GLU A 153 -10.03 -1.48 -13.00
C GLU A 153 -10.23 0.01 -13.31
N GLY A 154 -11.48 0.42 -13.54
CA GLY A 154 -11.82 1.81 -13.83
C GLY A 154 -11.53 2.76 -12.66
N GLN A 155 -11.85 2.36 -11.43
CA GLN A 155 -11.55 3.16 -10.24
C GLN A 155 -10.04 3.31 -10.03
N LEU A 156 -9.29 2.21 -10.13
CA LEU A 156 -7.84 2.20 -9.97
C LEU A 156 -7.18 3.14 -10.99
N ASN A 157 -7.54 3.01 -12.27
CA ASN A 157 -6.97 3.85 -13.31
C ASN A 157 -7.30 5.34 -13.12
N LYS A 158 -8.52 5.68 -12.67
CA LYS A 158 -8.89 7.06 -12.32
C LYS A 158 -8.07 7.60 -11.15
N THR A 159 -7.87 6.80 -10.09
CA THR A 159 -7.07 7.20 -8.93
C THR A 159 -5.62 7.48 -9.32
N VAL A 160 -5.03 6.60 -10.14
CA VAL A 160 -3.65 6.77 -10.64
C VAL A 160 -3.54 8.06 -11.46
N LEU A 161 -4.44 8.28 -12.43
CA LEU A 161 -4.45 9.50 -13.24
C LEU A 161 -4.68 10.77 -12.39
N GLY A 162 -5.50 10.69 -11.35
CA GLY A 162 -5.72 11.79 -10.42
C GLY A 162 -4.46 12.17 -9.64
N GLN A 163 -3.66 11.19 -9.23
CA GLN A 163 -2.39 11.43 -8.54
C GLN A 163 -1.34 12.07 -9.45
N ILE A 164 -1.27 11.67 -10.72
CA ILE A 164 -0.36 12.27 -11.72
C ILE A 164 -0.69 13.75 -11.94
N ARG A 165 -1.99 14.09 -12.06
CA ARG A 165 -2.44 15.47 -12.29
C ARG A 165 -2.22 16.42 -11.10
N MET A 166 -2.02 15.90 -9.89
CA MET A 166 -1.73 16.72 -8.72
C MET A 166 -0.22 16.95 -8.51
N GLN A 167 0.64 16.27 -9.29
CA GLN A 167 2.11 16.35 -9.17
C GLN A 167 2.79 17.10 -10.33
N GLY A 168 2.03 17.53 -11.34
CA GLY A 168 2.50 18.38 -12.45
C GLY A 168 1.80 19.72 -12.42
#